data_AF-A0A1Q5UF17-F1
#
_entry.id   AF-A0A1Q5UF17-F1
#
_cell.length_a   1.000
_cell.length_b   1.000
_cell.length_c   1.000
_cell.angle_alpha   90.00
_cell.angle_beta   90.00
_cell.angle_gamma   90.00
#
_symmetry.space_group_name_H-M   'P 1'
#
loop_
_entity.id
_entity.type
_entity.pdbx_description
1 polymer ?
#
loop_
_entity_poly.entity_id
_entity_poly.type
_entity_poly.pdbx_seq_one_letter_code
_entity_poly.pdbx_strand_id
1 'polypeptide(L)' 'MSKVLKQFEDAIFKGGLYKKLFQKQTPGKRIAPAQAKDNDSKLQMRLDAGESKDGMKNVYLQVNSQAKNDSLVVLALSL' A
#
# COMPACT_ATOMS: atom_id res chain seq x y z
N MET A 1 6.26 -17.12 2.97
CA MET A 1 5.83 -15.73 2.75
C MET A 1 6.43 -14.85 3.85
N SER A 2 6.96 -13.66 3.53
CA SER A 2 7.50 -12.73 4.53
C SER A 2 6.42 -12.32 5.55
N LYS A 3 6.79 -12.18 6.83
CA LYS A 3 5.88 -11.77 7.91
C LYS A 3 5.20 -10.43 7.59
N VAL A 4 5.93 -9.50 6.98
CA VAL A 4 5.45 -8.16 6.64
C VAL A 4 4.42 -8.22 5.50
N LEU A 5 4.67 -9.02 4.46
CA LEU A 5 3.71 -9.26 3.38
C LEU A 5 2.40 -9.84 3.91
N LYS A 6 2.50 -10.84 4.79
CA LYS A 6 1.32 -11.47 5.42
C LYS A 6 0.54 -10.48 6.29
N GLN A 7 1.22 -9.64 7.07
CA GLN A 7 0.56 -8.61 7.88
C GLN A 7 -0.16 -7.56 7.02
N PHE A 8 0.44 -7.17 5.91
CA PHE A 8 -0.22 -6.27 4.96
C PHE A 8 -1.41 -6.93 4.27
N GLU A 9 -1.26 -8.17 3.79
CA GLU A 9 -2.36 -8.96 3.23
C GLU A 9 -3.52 -9.08 4.21
N ASP A 10 -3.24 -9.43 5.46
CA ASP A 10 -4.24 -9.52 6.52
C ASP A 10 -4.93 -8.17 6.74
N ALA A 11 -4.19 -7.04 6.76
CA ALA A 11 -4.78 -5.71 6.88
C ALA A 11 -5.68 -5.36 5.68
N ILE A 12 -5.29 -5.74 4.46
CA ILE A 12 -6.07 -5.49 3.24
C ILE A 12 -7.35 -6.32 3.22
N PHE A 13 -7.24 -7.64 3.32
CA PHE A 13 -8.35 -8.56 3.08
C PHE A 13 -9.16 -8.86 4.34
N LYS A 14 -8.51 -9.18 5.46
CA LYS A 14 -9.21 -9.48 6.72
C LYS A 14 -9.61 -8.22 7.47
N GLY A 15 -8.76 -7.19 7.43
CA GLY A 15 -9.02 -5.87 8.00
C GLY A 15 -10.00 -5.02 7.19
N GLY A 16 -10.42 -5.49 6.02
CA GLY A 16 -11.43 -4.83 5.19
C GLY A 16 -10.96 -3.55 4.48
N LEU A 17 -9.65 -3.24 4.48
CA LEU A 17 -9.13 -2.06 3.78
C LEU A 17 -9.32 -2.15 2.27
N TYR A 18 -9.49 -3.35 1.69
CA TYR A 18 -9.84 -3.53 0.28
C TYR A 18 -11.09 -2.73 -0.14
N LYS A 19 -12.04 -2.51 0.79
CA LYS A 19 -13.25 -1.69 0.53
C LYS A 19 -12.91 -0.27 0.09
N LYS A 20 -11.76 0.25 0.52
CA LYS A 20 -11.30 1.58 0.13
C LYS A 20 -11.00 1.68 -1.36
N LEU A 21 -10.65 0.60 -2.06
CA LEU A 21 -10.43 0.60 -3.51
C LEU A 21 -11.69 1.01 -4.30
N PHE A 22 -12.88 0.74 -3.74
CA PHE A 22 -14.16 1.05 -4.37
C PHE A 22 -14.69 2.45 -4.01
N GLN A 23 -14.03 3.17 -3.11
CA GLN A 23 -14.38 4.54 -2.76
C GLN A 23 -13.89 5.52 -3.85
N LYS A 24 -14.33 6.79 -3.76
CA LYS A 24 -13.81 7.86 -4.62
C LYS A 24 -12.33 8.04 -4.32
N GLN A 25 -11.49 7.82 -5.34
CA GLN A 25 -10.05 8.00 -5.27
C GLN A 25 -9.66 9.37 -5.79
N THR A 26 -8.59 9.92 -5.24
CA THR A 26 -7.90 11.09 -5.79
C THR A 26 -6.55 10.62 -6.32
N PRO A 27 -6.24 10.83 -7.62
CA PRO A 27 -4.93 10.48 -8.18
C PRO A 27 -3.78 11.04 -7.34
N GLY A 28 -2.73 10.25 -7.17
CA GLY A 28 -1.56 10.57 -6.35
C GLY A 28 -1.79 10.52 -4.84
N LYS A 29 -2.99 10.16 -4.36
CA LYS A 29 -3.28 10.00 -2.92
C LYS A 29 -3.23 8.56 -2.47
N ARG A 30 -2.85 8.36 -1.22
CA ARG A 30 -2.86 7.05 -0.55
C ARG A 30 -4.29 6.53 -0.36
N ILE A 31 -4.52 5.30 -0.78
CA ILE A 31 -5.77 4.55 -0.60
C ILE A 31 -5.75 3.85 0.76
N ALA A 32 -4.70 3.09 1.04
CA ALA A 32 -4.59 2.27 2.25
C ALA A 32 -3.14 1.86 2.56
N PRO A 33 -2.79 1.51 3.81
CA PRO A 33 -3.51 1.89 5.03
C PRO A 33 -3.49 3.42 5.22
N ALA A 34 -4.36 3.95 6.08
CA ALA A 34 -4.30 5.38 6.40
C ALA A 34 -2.93 5.72 7.01
N GLN A 35 -2.37 6.88 6.62
CA GLN A 35 -1.16 7.42 7.22
C GLN A 35 -1.48 7.87 8.65
N ALA A 36 -1.38 6.95 9.60
CA ALA A 36 -1.73 7.17 10.99
C ALA A 36 -0.78 6.39 11.89
N LYS A 37 -0.28 7.06 12.94
CA LYS A 37 0.59 6.48 13.98
C LYS A 37 1.76 5.70 13.35
N ASP A 38 1.89 4.42 13.72
CA ASP A 38 2.98 3.53 13.31
C ASP A 38 2.62 2.61 12.14
N ASN A 39 1.52 2.87 11.41
CA ASN A 39 1.11 1.98 10.32
C ASN A 39 2.21 1.84 9.27
N ASP A 40 2.92 2.93 8.98
CA ASP A 40 3.93 2.94 7.92
C ASP A 40 5.14 2.07 8.29
N SER A 41 5.51 1.99 9.57
CA SER A 41 6.61 1.13 10.05
C SER A 41 6.16 -0.32 10.33
N LYS A 42 4.89 -0.53 10.70
CA LYS A 42 4.34 -1.88 10.97
C LYS A 42 4.00 -2.63 9.69
N LEU A 43 3.30 -1.98 8.76
CA LEU A 43 2.83 -2.60 7.52
C LEU A 43 3.83 -2.43 6.38
N GLN A 44 4.70 -1.40 6.44
CA GLN A 44 5.82 -1.14 5.52
C GLN A 44 5.47 -1.02 4.04
N MET A 45 4.20 -1.16 3.67
CA MET A 45 3.69 -1.02 2.33
C MET A 45 2.39 -0.22 2.35
N ARG A 46 2.02 0.30 1.18
CA ARG A 46 0.81 1.07 0.94
C ARG A 46 0.29 0.89 -0.47
N LEU A 47 -0.98 1.19 -0.65
CA LEU A 47 -1.66 1.33 -1.92
C LEU A 47 -1.92 2.80 -2.18
N ASP A 48 -1.44 3.29 -3.31
CA ASP A 48 -1.65 4.67 -3.76
C ASP A 48 -2.48 4.66 -5.05
N ALA A 49 -3.37 5.64 -5.18
CA ALA A 49 -4.20 5.81 -6.36
C ALA A 49 -3.37 6.42 -7.48
N GLY A 50 -3.30 5.73 -8.60
CA GLY A 50 -2.77 6.28 -9.83
C GLY A 50 -3.80 7.10 -10.60
N GLU A 51 -3.36 7.61 -11.74
CA GLU A 51 -4.26 8.26 -12.68
C GLU A 51 -5.26 7.26 -13.25
N SER A 52 -6.47 7.73 -13.52
CA SER A 52 -7.44 6.96 -14.30
C SER A 52 -7.17 7.21 -15.77
N LYS A 53 -6.86 6.15 -16.53
CA LYS A 53 -6.64 6.22 -17.97
C LYS A 53 -7.64 5.30 -18.65
N ASP A 54 -8.36 5.83 -19.64
CA ASP A 54 -9.37 5.08 -20.41
C ASP A 54 -10.42 4.37 -19.53
N GLY A 55 -10.84 5.01 -18.44
CA GLY A 55 -11.80 4.45 -17.48
C GLY A 55 -11.23 3.39 -16.53
N MET A 56 -9.96 3.00 -16.69
CA MET A 56 -9.26 2.09 -15.78
C MET A 56 -8.58 2.87 -14.65
N LYS A 57 -8.85 2.47 -13.40
CA LYS A 57 -8.19 3.03 -12.23
C LYS A 57 -6.87 2.30 -11.98
N ASN A 58 -5.76 3.02 -12.05
CA ASN A 58 -4.46 2.47 -11.67
C ASN A 58 -4.29 2.50 -10.15
N VAL A 59 -3.69 1.45 -9.59
CA VAL A 59 -3.36 1.36 -8.16
C VAL A 59 -1.92 0.89 -8.04
N TYR A 60 -1.11 1.62 -7.28
CA TYR A 60 0.30 1.31 -7.08
C TYR A 60 0.51 0.69 -5.70
N LEU A 61 1.15 -0.48 -5.67
CA LEU A 61 1.71 -1.03 -4.44
C LEU A 61 3.10 -0.41 -4.24
N GLN A 62 3.27 0.31 -3.13
CA GLN A 62 4.51 0.99 -2.80
C GLN A 62 5.05 0.55 -1.45
N VAL A 63 6.37 0.56 -1.33
CA VAL A 63 7.07 0.37 -0.06
C VAL A 63 7.17 1.71 0.67
N ASN A 64 6.94 1.72 1.98
CA ASN A 64 7.09 2.91 2.80
C ASN A 64 8.57 3.22 3.03
N SER A 65 8.93 4.50 3.12
CA SER A 65 10.32 4.89 3.45
C SER A 65 10.75 4.46 4.85
N GLN A 66 9.79 4.16 5.73
CA GLN A 66 9.99 3.62 7.07
C GLN A 66 10.09 2.08 7.09
N ALA A 67 10.13 1.42 5.92
CA ALA A 67 10.35 -0.02 5.84
C ALA A 67 11.72 -0.37 6.44
N LYS A 68 11.74 -1.37 7.32
CA LYS A 68 12.95 -1.89 7.97
C LYS A 68 13.24 -3.33 7.54
N ASN A 69 12.40 -3.90 6.69
CA ASN A 69 12.62 -5.23 6.12
C ASN A 69 13.52 -5.10 4.88
N ASP A 70 14.74 -5.60 4.97
CA ASP A 70 15.77 -5.45 3.93
C ASP A 70 15.29 -5.92 2.55
N SER A 71 14.47 -6.98 2.49
CA SER A 71 13.94 -7.51 1.23
C SER A 71 12.94 -6.58 0.54
N LEU A 72 12.27 -5.69 1.28
CA LEU A 72 11.37 -4.68 0.71
C LEU A 72 12.15 -3.44 0.25
N VAL A 73 13.25 -3.11 0.92
CA VAL A 73 14.10 -1.96 0.58
C VAL A 73 14.78 -2.18 -0.77
N VAL A 74 15.25 -3.40 -1.06
CA VAL A 74 15.85 -3.76 -2.35
C VAL A 74 14.86 -3.56 -3.51
N LEU A 75 13.56 -3.83 -3.29
CA LEU A 75 12.51 -3.64 -4.29
C LEU A 75 12.27 -2.16 -4.63
N ALA A 76 12.46 -1.25 -3.66
CA ALA A 76 12.26 0.18 -3.83
C ALA A 76 13.45 0.90 -4.50
N LEU A 77 14.65 0.30 -4.47
CA LEU A 77 15.85 0.81 -5.13
C LEU A 77 15.96 0.37 -6.61
N SER A 78 15.07 -0.52 -7.06
CA SER A 78 15.11 -1.14 -8.39
C SER A 78 13.99 -0.67 -9.34
N LEU A 79 13.17 0.29 -8.91
CA LEU A 79 12.04 0.89 -9.64
C LEU A 79 12.27 2.39 -9.82
#